data_AF-A0A4D9EZT1-F1
#
_entry.id   AF-A0A4D9EZT1-F1
#
_cell.length_a   1.000
_cell.length_b   1.000
_cell.length_c   1.000
_cell.angle_alpha   90.00
_cell.angle_beta   90.00
_cell.angle_gamma   90.00
#
_symmetry.space_group_name_H-M   'P 1'
#
loop_
_entity.id
_entity.type
_entity.pdbx_description
1 polymer ?
#
loop_
_entity_poly.entity_id
_entity_poly.type
_entity_poly.pdbx_seq_one_letter_code
_entity_poly.pdbx_strand_id
1 'polypeptide(L)'
;MRGAGPRCHYYKFRMSTLPPVLIQCPKRHPSLVEQMVCPSIKLARIHLIKDKDAIDHYLAMNIKGLSKQEAAAYRNSYKKNICIDMLRQGYHKSFSELFTLIQKWNALRKAAGPGSAIWQQKSLEEQPDKLDQLHHFLTRAEAAQRAEYYEEVYNNQLNLAYCFNNTEDKWLRNYFYEQCFSTAQLIKIDGRKKEAEAHANMGLVNEEQGQFMKAAEHYETFHQLTLGRMWNDETGHTYNSLACEHLWRIYTLLADKMLENKEHQQAIKTLIKAFEMTKKGGWKITLSHSFL
;
A
#
# COMPACT_ATOMS: atom_id res chain seq x y z
N MET A 1 60.75 -20.87 -27.25
CA MET A 1 59.30 -21.08 -27.49
C MET A 1 58.57 -21.29 -26.18
N ARG A 2 57.63 -20.39 -25.87
CA ARG A 2 56.34 -20.57 -25.16
C ARG A 2 55.96 -19.23 -24.54
N GLY A 3 55.03 -18.55 -25.21
CA GLY A 3 54.46 -17.29 -24.77
C GLY A 3 53.53 -17.51 -23.58
N ALA A 4 53.64 -16.62 -22.59
CA ALA A 4 52.68 -16.50 -21.50
C ALA A 4 51.55 -15.56 -21.96
N GLY A 5 50.37 -16.11 -22.22
CA GLY A 5 49.16 -15.33 -22.47
C GLY A 5 48.64 -14.67 -21.19
N PRO A 6 48.02 -13.48 -21.27
CA PRO A 6 47.47 -12.81 -20.11
C PRO A 6 46.20 -13.52 -19.59
N ARG A 7 46.12 -13.67 -18.26
CA ARG A 7 44.99 -14.25 -17.53
C ARG A 7 43.74 -13.40 -17.72
N CYS A 8 42.69 -14.00 -18.27
CA CYS A 8 41.34 -13.42 -18.24
C CYS A 8 40.82 -13.46 -16.79
N HIS A 9 40.82 -12.31 -16.13
CA HIS A 9 40.04 -12.10 -14.92
C HIS A 9 38.56 -11.94 -15.32
N TYR A 10 37.75 -12.95 -15.02
CA TYR A 10 36.29 -12.83 -15.07
C TYR A 10 35.86 -11.81 -14.01
N TYR A 11 35.54 -10.58 -14.43
CA TYR A 11 34.82 -9.64 -13.61
C TYR A 11 33.38 -10.10 -13.49
N LYS A 12 33.05 -10.73 -12.36
CA LYS A 12 31.69 -11.01 -11.93
C LYS A 12 31.05 -9.70 -11.50
N PHE A 13 30.44 -8.98 -12.45
CA PHE A 13 29.62 -7.80 -12.13
C PHE A 13 28.33 -8.26 -11.44
N ARG A 14 28.27 -8.10 -10.12
CA ARG A 14 27.01 -8.02 -9.38
C ARG A 14 26.59 -6.55 -9.42
N MET A 15 25.56 -6.22 -10.20
CA MET A 15 24.89 -4.93 -10.06
C MET A 15 23.64 -5.08 -9.22
N SER A 16 23.68 -4.32 -8.13
CA SER A 16 22.65 -4.12 -7.13
C SER A 16 21.33 -3.68 -7.76
N THR A 17 20.23 -4.16 -7.18
CA THR A 17 18.85 -3.75 -7.45
C THR A 17 18.73 -2.25 -7.75
N LEU A 18 18.18 -1.90 -8.92
CA LEU A 18 17.79 -0.52 -9.25
C LEU A 18 16.82 0.00 -8.18
N PRO A 19 16.96 1.25 -7.72
CA PRO A 19 16.10 1.79 -6.67
C PRO A 19 14.63 1.83 -7.12
N PRO A 20 13.67 1.57 -6.22
CA PRO A 20 12.26 1.72 -6.53
C PRO A 20 11.93 3.18 -6.84
N VAL A 21 10.99 3.40 -7.77
CA VAL A 21 10.40 4.73 -8.02
C VAL A 21 9.57 5.09 -6.80
N LEU A 22 9.77 6.31 -6.29
CA LEU A 22 9.05 6.84 -5.13
C LEU A 22 7.60 7.16 -5.53
N ILE A 23 6.70 6.21 -5.31
CA ILE A 23 5.26 6.52 -5.21
C ILE A 23 5.06 7.15 -3.83
N GLN A 24 5.00 8.48 -3.78
CA GLN A 24 4.76 9.18 -2.52
C GLN A 24 3.30 9.08 -2.11
N CYS A 25 3.13 8.81 -0.83
CA CYS A 25 1.86 8.73 -0.11
C CYS A 25 1.20 10.12 -0.11
N PRO A 26 -0.13 10.23 -0.30
CA PRO A 26 -0.85 11.44 0.05
C PRO A 26 -0.53 11.81 1.50
N LYS A 27 -0.46 13.11 1.79
CA LYS A 27 -0.18 13.62 3.15
C LYS A 27 -0.98 12.82 4.16
N ARG A 28 -0.33 12.32 5.24
CA ARG A 28 -0.98 11.65 6.37
C ARG A 28 -2.30 12.38 6.63
N HIS A 29 -3.42 11.69 6.45
CA HIS A 29 -4.67 12.19 6.97
C HIS A 29 -4.43 12.51 8.46
N PRO A 30 -4.89 13.67 8.94
CA PRO A 30 -4.89 13.95 10.36
C PRO A 30 -5.42 12.69 11.04
N SER A 31 -4.71 12.20 12.06
CA SER A 31 -5.31 11.20 12.92
C SER A 31 -6.70 11.70 13.24
N LEU A 32 -7.72 10.92 12.90
CA LEU A 32 -9.02 11.06 13.52
C LEU A 32 -8.83 10.58 14.96
N VAL A 33 -8.07 11.38 15.72
CA VAL A 33 -8.44 11.69 17.07
C VAL A 33 -9.74 12.48 16.90
N GLU A 34 -10.83 11.78 16.56
CA GLU A 34 -12.08 12.14 17.18
C GLU A 34 -11.77 11.96 18.64
N GLN A 35 -11.45 13.11 19.21
CA GLN A 35 -10.94 13.28 20.52
C GLN A 35 -12.06 12.69 21.37
N MET A 36 -11.88 11.45 21.83
CA MET A 36 -12.49 11.00 23.07
C MET A 36 -11.89 11.90 24.15
N VAL A 37 -12.29 13.16 24.14
CA VAL A 37 -12.16 14.07 25.24
C VAL A 37 -13.07 13.44 26.27
N CYS A 38 -12.49 12.60 27.13
CA CYS A 38 -12.98 12.56 28.50
C CYS A 38 -13.12 14.03 28.89
N PRO A 39 -14.32 14.52 29.24
CA PRO A 39 -14.46 15.90 29.63
C PRO A 39 -13.41 16.16 30.70
N SER A 40 -12.52 17.13 30.41
CA SER A 40 -11.58 17.66 31.38
C SER A 40 -12.40 17.90 32.64
N ILE A 41 -12.17 17.09 33.67
CA ILE A 41 -12.72 17.35 34.98
C ILE A 41 -12.05 18.66 35.38
N LYS A 42 -12.75 19.77 35.14
CA LYS A 42 -12.48 21.00 35.86
C LYS A 42 -12.59 20.57 37.31
N LEU A 43 -11.44 20.39 37.97
CA LEU A 43 -11.33 20.29 39.41
C LEU A 43 -11.81 21.64 39.95
N ALA A 44 -13.14 21.80 39.96
CA ALA A 44 -13.81 22.89 40.63
C ALA A 44 -13.37 22.77 42.08
N ARG A 45 -12.75 23.86 42.56
CA ARG A 45 -12.29 24.04 43.94
C ARG A 45 -13.14 23.23 44.90
N ILE A 46 -12.50 22.24 45.52
CA ILE A 46 -13.04 21.44 46.60
C ILE A 46 -13.43 22.43 47.71
N HIS A 47 -14.70 22.82 47.75
CA HIS A 47 -15.30 23.29 48.98
C HIS A 47 -15.42 22.04 49.85
N LEU A 48 -14.81 22.07 51.05
CA LEU A 48 -14.86 20.96 51.98
C LEU A 48 -16.31 20.69 52.38
N ILE A 49 -16.95 19.75 51.68
CA ILE A 49 -18.19 19.13 52.11
C ILE A 49 -17.80 18.19 53.26
N LYS A 50 -18.14 18.59 54.48
CA LYS A 50 -17.79 17.86 55.72
C LYS A 50 -18.75 16.73 56.06
N ASP A 51 -19.81 16.53 55.27
CA ASP A 51 -20.86 15.54 55.53
C ASP A 51 -20.83 14.41 54.51
N LYS A 52 -20.85 13.16 54.99
CA LYS A 52 -20.74 11.95 54.15
C LYS A 52 -21.90 11.85 53.15
N ASP A 53 -23.11 12.13 53.58
CA ASP A 53 -24.31 12.07 52.71
C ASP A 53 -24.28 13.16 51.63
N ALA A 54 -23.69 14.32 51.93
CA ALA A 54 -23.51 15.39 50.98
C ALA A 54 -22.38 15.08 49.96
N ILE A 55 -21.36 14.31 50.36
CA ILE A 55 -20.35 13.76 49.43
C ILE A 55 -21.01 12.73 48.50
N ASP A 56 -21.76 11.78 49.03
CA ASP A 56 -22.42 10.74 48.23
C ASP A 56 -23.43 11.35 47.25
N HIS A 57 -24.20 12.36 47.68
CA HIS A 57 -25.10 13.09 46.81
C HIS A 57 -24.35 13.89 45.73
N TYR A 58 -23.24 14.55 46.08
CA TYR A 58 -22.39 15.27 45.12
C TYR A 58 -21.73 14.33 44.11
N LEU A 59 -21.26 13.15 44.54
CA LEU A 59 -20.71 12.12 43.64
C LEU A 59 -21.81 11.59 42.70
N ALA A 60 -23.02 11.32 43.20
CA ALA A 60 -24.12 10.86 42.36
C ALA A 60 -24.60 11.93 41.34
N MET A 61 -24.57 13.21 41.70
CA MET A 61 -24.96 14.32 40.82
C MET A 61 -23.87 14.72 39.82
N ASN A 62 -22.59 14.62 40.21
CA ASN A 62 -21.46 15.15 39.41
C ASN A 62 -20.59 14.06 38.77
N ILE A 63 -20.64 12.82 39.27
CA ILE A 63 -20.03 11.65 38.64
C ILE A 63 -21.16 10.84 38.01
N LYS A 64 -21.50 11.18 36.75
CA LYS A 64 -22.27 10.25 35.91
C LYS A 64 -21.48 8.95 35.82
N GLY A 65 -22.06 7.85 36.30
CA GLY A 65 -21.52 6.52 36.06
C GLY A 65 -21.36 6.27 34.56
N LEU A 66 -20.31 5.53 34.17
CA LEU A 66 -20.08 5.15 32.78
C LEU A 66 -21.31 4.42 32.21
N SER A 67 -21.77 4.83 31.04
CA SER A 67 -22.78 4.08 30.29
C SER A 67 -22.28 2.67 29.99
N LYS A 68 -23.20 1.73 29.69
CA LYS A 68 -22.83 0.38 29.27
C LYS A 68 -21.87 0.38 28.08
N GLN A 69 -21.98 1.37 27.19
CA GLN A 69 -21.13 1.52 26.02
C GLN A 69 -19.73 2.00 26.40
N GLU A 70 -19.62 3.04 27.23
CA GLU A 70 -18.33 3.55 27.70
C GLU A 70 -17.60 2.51 28.56
N ALA A 71 -18.30 1.85 29.49
CA ALA A 71 -17.75 0.77 30.29
C ALA A 71 -17.25 -0.41 29.43
N ALA A 72 -17.95 -0.73 28.32
CA ALA A 72 -17.50 -1.75 27.38
C ALA A 72 -16.28 -1.30 26.58
N ALA A 73 -16.22 -0.04 26.16
CA ALA A 73 -15.08 0.52 25.43
C ALA A 73 -13.78 0.43 26.25
N TYR A 74 -13.84 0.68 27.56
CA TYR A 74 -12.68 0.51 28.45
C TYR A 74 -12.28 -0.95 28.72
N ARG A 75 -13.24 -1.89 28.69
CA ARG A 75 -12.99 -3.32 29.00
C ARG A 75 -12.50 -4.12 27.80
N ASN A 76 -12.87 -3.71 26.59
CA ASN A 76 -12.54 -4.44 25.37
C ASN A 76 -11.16 -4.05 24.84
N SER A 77 -10.52 -4.95 24.10
CA SER A 77 -9.34 -4.59 23.32
C SER A 77 -9.70 -3.60 22.20
N TYR A 78 -8.71 -2.84 21.73
CA TYR A 78 -8.90 -1.86 20.66
C TYR A 78 -9.51 -2.46 19.40
N LYS A 79 -8.93 -3.57 18.90
CA LYS A 79 -9.49 -4.38 17.80
C LYS A 79 -10.96 -4.74 18.05
N LYS A 80 -11.31 -5.18 19.26
CA LYS A 80 -12.67 -5.60 19.58
C LYS A 80 -13.66 -4.42 19.52
N ASN A 81 -13.25 -3.23 19.97
CA ASN A 81 -14.09 -2.03 19.85
C ASN A 81 -14.33 -1.66 18.38
N ILE A 82 -13.30 -1.67 17.53
CA ILE A 82 -13.43 -1.44 16.08
C ILE A 82 -14.39 -2.46 15.45
N CYS A 83 -14.23 -3.74 15.75
CA CYS A 83 -15.12 -4.77 15.22
C CYS A 83 -16.58 -4.57 15.65
N ILE A 84 -16.81 -4.21 16.92
CA ILE A 84 -18.16 -3.92 17.43
C ILE A 84 -18.75 -2.70 16.73
N ASP A 85 -17.95 -1.66 16.52
CA ASP A 85 -18.37 -0.44 15.86
C ASP A 85 -18.77 -0.68 14.40
N MET A 86 -17.92 -1.35 13.60
CA MET A 86 -18.23 -1.76 12.24
C MET A 86 -19.56 -2.52 12.15
N LEU A 87 -19.75 -3.53 13.03
CA LEU A 87 -20.97 -4.34 13.04
C LEU A 87 -22.21 -3.55 13.45
N ARG A 88 -22.10 -2.64 14.44
CA ARG A 88 -23.21 -1.77 14.88
C ARG A 88 -23.66 -0.83 13.77
N GLN A 89 -22.73 -0.33 12.97
CA GLN A 89 -23.01 0.54 11.84
C GLN A 89 -23.41 -0.24 10.57
N GLY A 90 -23.45 -1.58 10.62
CA GLY A 90 -23.86 -2.44 9.52
C GLY A 90 -22.77 -2.75 8.49
N TYR A 91 -21.52 -2.39 8.75
CA TYR A 91 -20.34 -2.65 7.90
C TYR A 91 -19.79 -4.06 8.07
N HIS A 92 -20.62 -5.04 7.71
CA HIS A 92 -20.28 -6.46 7.87
C HIS A 92 -19.20 -6.92 6.89
N LYS A 93 -19.10 -6.33 5.69
CA LYS A 93 -18.04 -6.67 4.72
C LYS A 93 -16.69 -6.12 5.18
N SER A 94 -16.66 -4.86 5.63
CA SER A 94 -15.46 -4.25 6.24
C SER A 94 -14.97 -5.06 7.44
N PHE A 95 -15.90 -5.51 8.30
CA PHE A 95 -15.58 -6.39 9.43
C PHE A 95 -14.95 -7.71 8.96
N SER A 96 -15.59 -8.40 8.00
CA SER A 96 -15.08 -9.67 7.45
C SER A 96 -13.71 -9.52 6.80
N GLU A 97 -13.48 -8.42 6.07
CA GLU A 97 -12.22 -8.12 5.43
C GLU A 97 -11.11 -7.85 6.46
N LEU A 98 -11.36 -6.96 7.45
CA LEU A 98 -10.42 -6.71 8.55
C LEU A 98 -10.05 -8.01 9.28
N PHE A 99 -11.04 -8.83 9.60
CA PHE A 99 -10.81 -10.11 10.27
C PHE A 99 -9.95 -11.06 9.42
N THR A 100 -10.23 -11.13 8.11
CA THR A 100 -9.46 -11.95 7.16
C THR A 100 -8.01 -11.47 7.06
N LEU A 101 -7.77 -10.16 7.00
CA LEU A 101 -6.43 -9.57 6.96
C LEU A 101 -5.62 -9.91 8.21
N ILE A 102 -6.24 -9.80 9.38
CA ILE A 102 -5.66 -10.19 10.65
C ILE A 102 -5.28 -11.68 10.66
N GLN A 103 -6.17 -12.55 10.19
CA GLN A 103 -5.89 -13.99 10.09
C GLN A 103 -4.75 -14.29 9.12
N LYS A 104 -4.76 -13.66 7.93
CA LYS A 104 -3.71 -13.81 6.91
C LYS A 104 -2.35 -13.42 7.45
N TRP A 105 -2.26 -12.28 8.14
CA TRP A 105 -1.02 -11.84 8.76
C TRP A 105 -0.52 -12.81 9.84
N ASN A 106 -1.42 -13.31 10.69
CA ASN A 106 -1.08 -14.32 11.70
C ASN A 106 -0.57 -15.62 11.04
N ALA A 107 -1.15 -16.00 9.90
CA ALA A 107 -0.72 -17.15 9.13
C ALA A 107 0.67 -16.93 8.49
N LEU A 108 0.92 -15.74 7.90
CA LEU A 108 2.23 -15.36 7.35
C LEU A 108 3.32 -15.38 8.44
N ARG A 109 3.03 -14.81 9.61
CA ARG A 109 3.91 -14.87 10.77
C ARG A 109 4.24 -16.31 11.16
N LYS A 110 3.21 -17.15 11.32
CA LYS A 110 3.38 -18.56 11.71
C LYS A 110 4.23 -19.33 10.70
N ALA A 111 3.99 -19.11 9.41
CA ALA A 111 4.74 -19.76 8.33
C ALA A 111 6.22 -19.32 8.29
N ALA A 112 6.51 -18.05 8.60
CA ALA A 112 7.88 -17.53 8.59
C ALA A 112 8.69 -17.94 9.84
N GLY A 113 8.03 -18.26 10.95
CA GLY A 113 8.63 -18.80 12.16
C GLY A 113 9.36 -17.77 13.07
N PRO A 114 9.80 -18.19 14.27
CA PRO A 114 10.27 -17.30 15.35
C PRO A 114 11.47 -16.38 15.06
N GLY A 115 12.32 -16.76 14.09
CA GLY A 115 13.51 -15.98 13.71
C GLY A 115 13.28 -14.96 12.60
N SER A 116 12.07 -14.89 12.03
CA SER A 116 11.78 -14.01 10.90
C SER A 116 11.49 -12.57 11.32
N ALA A 117 11.70 -11.61 10.42
CA ALA A 117 11.39 -10.20 10.67
C ALA A 117 9.90 -9.97 11.04
N ILE A 118 8.98 -10.66 10.34
CA ILE A 118 7.52 -10.57 10.60
C ILE A 118 7.14 -11.11 11.99
N TRP A 119 7.93 -12.03 12.55
CA TRP A 119 7.72 -12.54 13.91
C TRP A 119 8.03 -11.48 14.97
N GLN A 120 9.06 -10.67 14.74
CA GLN A 120 9.52 -9.62 15.65
C GLN A 120 8.64 -8.36 15.63
N GLN A 121 7.84 -8.17 14.58
CA GLN A 121 6.88 -7.07 14.51
C GLN A 121 5.78 -7.22 15.56
N LYS A 122 5.01 -6.16 15.84
CA LYS A 122 3.80 -6.28 16.67
C LYS A 122 2.66 -6.88 15.87
N SER A 123 1.65 -7.44 16.56
CA SER A 123 0.43 -7.87 15.88
C SER A 123 -0.27 -6.76 15.14
N LEU A 124 -0.86 -7.06 13.99
CA LEU A 124 -1.77 -6.12 13.33
C LEU A 124 -2.87 -5.69 14.31
N GLU A 125 -3.29 -6.61 15.20
CA GLU A 125 -4.25 -6.38 16.26
C GLU A 125 -3.76 -5.45 17.39
N GLU A 126 -2.44 -5.27 17.50
CA GLU A 126 -1.75 -4.49 18.55
C GLU A 126 -1.20 -3.16 18.01
N GLN A 127 -1.54 -2.81 16.77
CA GLN A 127 -1.10 -1.60 16.08
C GLN A 127 -2.31 -0.70 15.84
N PRO A 128 -2.71 0.13 16.85
CA PRO A 128 -3.93 0.92 16.79
C PRO A 128 -3.96 1.84 15.57
N ASP A 129 -2.86 2.52 15.24
CA ASP A 129 -2.77 3.38 14.05
C ASP A 129 -3.14 2.63 12.75
N LYS A 130 -2.69 1.37 12.58
CA LYS A 130 -3.01 0.56 11.41
C LYS A 130 -4.47 0.12 11.41
N LEU A 131 -4.99 -0.24 12.58
CA LEU A 131 -6.40 -0.58 12.75
C LEU A 131 -7.30 0.62 12.45
N ASP A 132 -6.88 1.85 12.76
CA ASP A 132 -7.62 3.06 12.43
C ASP A 132 -7.68 3.32 10.94
N GLN A 133 -6.55 3.19 10.23
CA GLN A 133 -6.53 3.32 8.77
C GLN A 133 -7.44 2.26 8.12
N LEU A 134 -7.33 1.01 8.56
CA LEU A 134 -8.18 -0.09 8.08
C LEU A 134 -9.66 0.19 8.37
N HIS A 135 -9.99 0.59 9.59
CA HIS A 135 -11.37 0.92 9.96
C HIS A 135 -11.93 2.05 9.10
N HIS A 136 -11.21 3.16 9.01
CA HIS A 136 -11.66 4.35 8.31
C HIS A 136 -11.92 4.08 6.82
N PHE A 137 -10.94 3.51 6.11
CA PHE A 137 -11.06 3.35 4.67
C PHE A 137 -11.89 2.13 4.26
N LEU A 138 -11.87 1.02 5.02
CA LEU A 138 -12.74 -0.13 4.69
C LEU A 138 -14.21 0.21 4.84
N THR A 139 -14.60 0.94 5.89
CA THR A 139 -16.02 1.32 6.10
C THR A 139 -16.48 2.32 5.04
N ARG A 140 -15.63 3.29 4.65
CA ARG A 140 -15.90 4.19 3.53
C ARG A 140 -16.00 3.48 2.19
N ALA A 141 -15.11 2.52 1.92
CA ALA A 141 -15.17 1.69 0.72
C ALA A 141 -16.47 0.88 0.67
N GLU A 142 -16.88 0.24 1.77
CA GLU A 142 -18.15 -0.49 1.81
C GLU A 142 -19.35 0.46 1.61
N ALA A 143 -19.35 1.62 2.27
CA ALA A 143 -20.41 2.62 2.09
C ALA A 143 -20.53 3.06 0.62
N ALA A 144 -19.40 3.38 -0.02
CA ALA A 144 -19.35 3.74 -1.43
C ALA A 144 -19.81 2.58 -2.33
N GLN A 145 -19.43 1.34 -2.01
CA GLN A 145 -19.84 0.16 -2.76
C GLN A 145 -21.36 -0.05 -2.68
N ARG A 146 -21.98 0.18 -1.51
CA ARG A 146 -23.45 0.12 -1.35
C ARG A 146 -24.18 1.19 -2.15
N ALA A 147 -23.52 2.33 -2.40
CA ALA A 147 -24.02 3.41 -3.23
C ALA A 147 -23.61 3.27 -4.71
N GLU A 148 -22.96 2.17 -5.10
CA GLU A 148 -22.43 1.93 -6.46
C GLU A 148 -21.43 2.99 -6.97
N TYR A 149 -20.78 3.70 -6.03
CA TYR A 149 -19.74 4.69 -6.33
C TYR A 149 -18.36 4.02 -6.39
N TYR A 150 -18.12 3.24 -7.45
CA TYR A 150 -16.89 2.45 -7.61
C TYR A 150 -15.60 3.28 -7.68
N GLU A 151 -15.66 4.53 -8.15
CA GLU A 151 -14.52 5.45 -8.08
C GLU A 151 -14.11 5.74 -6.63
N GLU A 152 -15.08 5.94 -5.73
CA GLU A 152 -14.80 6.11 -4.31
C GLU A 152 -14.33 4.82 -3.65
N VAL A 153 -14.88 3.66 -4.04
CA VAL A 153 -14.37 2.36 -3.58
C VAL A 153 -12.89 2.23 -3.90
N TYR A 154 -12.52 2.50 -5.16
CA TYR A 154 -11.15 2.45 -5.63
C TYR A 154 -10.25 3.42 -4.86
N ASN A 155 -10.67 4.67 -4.68
CA ASN A 155 -9.86 5.67 -3.97
C ASN A 155 -9.60 5.27 -2.51
N ASN A 156 -10.60 4.72 -1.81
CA ASN A 156 -10.41 4.25 -0.43
C ASN A 156 -9.48 3.03 -0.37
N GLN A 157 -9.55 2.10 -1.33
CA GLN A 157 -8.61 0.98 -1.45
C GLN A 157 -7.18 1.46 -1.76
N LEU A 158 -7.03 2.44 -2.65
CA LEU A 158 -5.74 3.00 -3.03
C LEU A 158 -5.10 3.73 -1.84
N ASN A 159 -5.88 4.50 -1.08
CA ASN A 159 -5.43 5.13 0.16
C ASN A 159 -4.93 4.09 1.18
N LEU A 160 -5.61 2.96 1.33
CA LEU A 160 -5.10 1.86 2.16
C LEU A 160 -3.77 1.35 1.65
N ALA A 161 -3.62 1.13 0.34
CA ALA A 161 -2.34 0.71 -0.23
C ALA A 161 -1.22 1.72 0.11
N TYR A 162 -1.50 3.02 0.02
CA TYR A 162 -0.55 4.07 0.36
C TYR A 162 -0.20 4.14 1.85
N CYS A 163 -1.17 3.93 2.75
CA CYS A 163 -0.91 3.83 4.18
C CYS A 163 0.09 2.71 4.54
N PHE A 164 0.14 1.66 3.72
CA PHE A 164 0.94 0.46 3.94
C PHE A 164 2.14 0.34 2.99
N ASN A 165 2.61 1.47 2.42
CA ASN A 165 3.68 1.47 1.42
C ASN A 165 5.11 1.28 1.97
N ASN A 166 5.25 0.88 3.23
CA ASN A 166 6.55 0.55 3.81
C ASN A 166 6.95 -0.90 3.50
N THR A 167 8.22 -1.25 3.74
CA THR A 167 8.75 -2.59 3.45
C THR A 167 8.11 -3.71 4.28
N GLU A 168 7.64 -3.40 5.49
CA GLU A 168 7.04 -4.36 6.42
C GLU A 168 5.59 -4.73 6.02
N ASP A 169 4.85 -3.76 5.52
CA ASP A 169 3.43 -3.88 5.16
C ASP A 169 3.20 -4.09 3.66
N LYS A 170 4.27 -4.37 2.91
CA LYS A 170 4.21 -4.64 1.47
C LYS A 170 3.16 -5.68 1.09
N TRP A 171 2.97 -6.72 1.89
CA TRP A 171 1.93 -7.73 1.63
C TRP A 171 0.50 -7.14 1.69
N LEU A 172 0.28 -6.16 2.57
CA LEU A 172 -1.00 -5.50 2.77
C LEU A 172 -1.24 -4.45 1.70
N ARG A 173 -0.21 -3.68 1.33
CA ARG A 173 -0.25 -2.82 0.14
C ARG A 173 -0.61 -3.61 -1.10
N ASN A 174 0.10 -4.72 -1.35
CA ASN A 174 -0.11 -5.53 -2.55
C ASN A 174 -1.52 -6.13 -2.57
N TYR A 175 -2.06 -6.54 -1.42
CA TYR A 175 -3.47 -6.93 -1.31
C TYR A 175 -4.42 -5.80 -1.76
N PHE A 176 -4.21 -4.57 -1.30
CA PHE A 176 -5.08 -3.46 -1.70
C PHE A 176 -4.89 -3.03 -3.16
N TYR A 177 -3.70 -3.20 -3.75
CA TYR A 177 -3.53 -3.04 -5.20
C TYR A 177 -4.30 -4.08 -6.01
N GLU A 178 -4.36 -5.34 -5.55
CA GLU A 178 -5.20 -6.38 -6.17
C GLU A 178 -6.70 -6.04 -6.07
N GLN A 179 -7.14 -5.50 -4.93
CA GLN A 179 -8.50 -4.98 -4.77
C GLN A 179 -8.79 -3.79 -5.69
N CYS A 180 -7.87 -2.82 -5.77
CA CYS A 180 -7.97 -1.68 -6.69
C CYS A 180 -8.13 -2.15 -8.14
N PHE A 181 -7.33 -3.13 -8.56
CA PHE A 181 -7.42 -3.69 -9.91
C PHE A 181 -8.79 -4.32 -10.20
N SER A 182 -9.33 -5.07 -9.25
CA SER A 182 -10.66 -5.66 -9.37
C SER A 182 -11.75 -4.58 -9.44
N THR A 183 -11.66 -3.53 -8.62
CA THR A 183 -12.62 -2.42 -8.62
C THR A 183 -12.51 -1.57 -9.88
N ALA A 184 -11.31 -1.33 -10.39
CA ALA A 184 -11.08 -0.51 -11.58
C ALA A 184 -11.81 -1.05 -12.82
N GLN A 185 -11.94 -2.38 -12.93
CA GLN A 185 -12.70 -3.04 -14.00
C GLN A 185 -14.21 -2.71 -13.99
N LEU A 186 -14.73 -2.21 -12.86
CA LEU A 186 -16.14 -1.82 -12.71
C LEU A 186 -16.38 -0.34 -13.08
N ILE A 187 -15.33 0.46 -13.23
CA ILE A 187 -15.42 1.90 -13.47
C ILE A 187 -15.50 2.16 -14.96
N LYS A 188 -16.66 2.66 -15.43
CA LYS A 188 -16.93 2.85 -16.86
C LYS A 188 -16.76 4.29 -17.36
N ILE A 189 -16.78 5.25 -16.45
CA ILE A 189 -17.00 6.67 -16.78
C ILE A 189 -15.73 7.53 -16.78
N ASP A 190 -14.62 7.03 -16.23
CA ASP A 190 -13.39 7.80 -16.03
C ASP A 190 -12.42 7.75 -17.23
N GLY A 191 -12.90 7.26 -18.37
CA GLY A 191 -12.07 7.06 -19.56
C GLY A 191 -10.99 5.98 -19.40
N ARG A 192 -11.16 5.05 -18.44
CA ARG A 192 -10.22 3.97 -18.08
C ARG A 192 -8.95 4.48 -17.37
N LYS A 193 -9.02 5.65 -16.74
CA LYS A 193 -7.87 6.24 -16.02
C LYS A 193 -7.44 5.38 -14.85
N LYS A 194 -8.38 4.95 -14.00
CA LYS A 194 -8.09 4.07 -12.86
C LYS A 194 -7.70 2.67 -13.27
N GLU A 195 -8.21 2.18 -14.39
CA GLU A 195 -7.74 0.92 -14.97
C GLU A 195 -6.26 1.01 -15.35
N ALA A 196 -5.85 2.11 -15.99
CA ALA A 196 -4.45 2.37 -16.32
C ALA A 196 -3.57 2.40 -15.06
N GLU A 197 -3.96 3.17 -14.04
CA GLU A 197 -3.24 3.24 -12.76
C GLU A 197 -3.17 1.88 -12.06
N ALA A 198 -4.26 1.11 -12.07
CA ALA A 198 -4.28 -0.23 -11.50
C ALA A 198 -3.35 -1.20 -12.23
N HIS A 199 -3.22 -1.09 -13.57
CA HIS A 199 -2.22 -1.84 -14.32
C HIS A 199 -0.79 -1.46 -13.91
N ALA A 200 -0.49 -0.18 -13.67
CA ALA A 200 0.82 0.23 -13.15
C ALA A 200 1.10 -0.41 -11.78
N ASN A 201 0.12 -0.37 -10.87
CA ASN A 201 0.22 -0.98 -9.54
C ASN A 201 0.40 -2.51 -9.61
N MET A 202 -0.34 -3.21 -10.47
CA MET A 202 -0.18 -4.65 -10.68
C MET A 202 1.16 -5.02 -11.34
N GLY A 203 1.70 -4.14 -12.19
CA GLY A 203 3.05 -4.27 -12.71
C GLY A 203 4.08 -4.30 -11.58
N LEU A 204 3.98 -3.35 -10.64
CA LEU A 204 4.84 -3.29 -9.46
C LEU A 204 4.69 -4.53 -8.57
N VAL A 205 3.46 -4.98 -8.29
CA VAL A 205 3.21 -6.20 -7.48
C VAL A 205 3.89 -7.42 -8.11
N ASN A 206 3.75 -7.62 -9.41
CA ASN A 206 4.35 -8.75 -10.10
C ASN A 206 5.88 -8.66 -10.17
N GLU A 207 6.42 -7.46 -10.40
CA GLU A 207 7.88 -7.22 -10.42
C GLU A 207 8.50 -7.59 -9.06
N GLU A 208 7.87 -7.15 -7.98
CA GLU A 208 8.30 -7.42 -6.62
C GLU A 208 8.21 -8.90 -6.20
N GLN A 209 7.30 -9.65 -6.81
CA GLN A 209 7.18 -11.09 -6.65
C GLN A 209 8.11 -11.87 -7.59
N GLY A 210 8.91 -11.18 -8.41
CA GLY A 210 9.81 -11.79 -9.40
C GLY A 210 9.12 -12.33 -10.64
N GLN A 211 7.84 -12.04 -10.83
CA GLN A 211 7.03 -12.43 -11.99
C GLN A 211 7.20 -11.42 -13.14
N PHE A 212 8.44 -11.27 -13.62
CA PHE A 212 8.83 -10.17 -14.51
C PHE A 212 8.08 -10.14 -15.85
N MET A 213 7.70 -11.31 -16.40
CA MET A 213 6.90 -11.36 -17.63
C MET A 213 5.50 -10.78 -17.42
N LYS A 214 4.81 -11.16 -16.33
CA LYS A 214 3.50 -10.60 -16.00
C LYS A 214 3.58 -9.11 -15.67
N ALA A 215 4.65 -8.69 -15.01
CA ALA A 215 4.90 -7.28 -14.75
C ALA A 215 4.97 -6.49 -16.06
N ALA A 216 5.71 -7.00 -17.05
CA ALA A 216 5.80 -6.39 -18.37
C ALA A 216 4.43 -6.31 -19.06
N GLU A 217 3.61 -7.37 -19.03
CA GLU A 217 2.25 -7.35 -19.61
C GLU A 217 1.36 -6.24 -18.99
N HIS A 218 1.42 -6.09 -17.68
CA HIS A 218 0.68 -5.02 -16.99
C HIS A 218 1.21 -3.63 -17.37
N TYR A 219 2.52 -3.42 -17.41
CA TYR A 219 3.11 -2.15 -17.84
C TYR A 219 2.86 -1.85 -19.32
N GLU A 220 2.82 -2.86 -20.20
CA GLU A 220 2.49 -2.71 -21.62
C GLU A 220 1.04 -2.24 -21.78
N THR A 221 0.12 -2.83 -21.00
CA THR A 221 -1.28 -2.40 -20.96
C THR A 221 -1.42 -0.98 -20.43
N PHE A 222 -0.70 -0.64 -19.36
CA PHE A 222 -0.64 0.73 -18.82
C PHE A 222 -0.17 1.73 -19.88
N HIS A 223 0.91 1.43 -20.59
CA HIS A 223 1.41 2.27 -21.67
C HIS A 223 0.36 2.45 -22.79
N GLN A 224 -0.31 1.37 -23.22
CA GLN A 224 -1.36 1.46 -24.24
C GLN A 224 -2.53 2.35 -23.82
N LEU A 225 -2.99 2.23 -22.56
CA LEU A 225 -4.11 3.00 -22.04
C LEU A 225 -3.81 4.51 -21.94
N THR A 226 -2.53 4.87 -21.83
CA THR A 226 -2.10 6.26 -21.64
C THR A 226 -1.75 6.97 -22.94
N LEU A 227 -1.69 6.26 -24.07
CA LEU A 227 -1.39 6.87 -25.38
C LEU A 227 -2.42 7.96 -25.74
N GLY A 228 -1.91 9.16 -26.04
CA GLY A 228 -2.75 10.32 -26.39
C GLY A 228 -3.55 10.90 -25.22
N ARG A 229 -3.29 10.46 -23.98
CA ARG A 229 -3.94 10.98 -22.77
C ARG A 229 -3.01 11.97 -22.04
N MET A 230 -3.59 13.05 -21.53
CA MET A 230 -2.87 14.06 -20.73
C MET A 230 -3.06 13.83 -19.23
N TRP A 231 -3.01 12.57 -18.79
CA TRP A 231 -3.13 12.21 -17.38
C TRP A 231 -1.79 12.37 -16.68
N ASN A 232 -1.83 12.99 -15.50
CA ASN A 232 -0.67 13.16 -14.63
C ASN A 232 -0.92 12.51 -13.27
N ASP A 233 0.15 12.11 -12.62
CA ASP A 233 0.16 11.73 -11.22
C ASP A 233 0.16 12.96 -10.30
N GLU A 234 0.16 12.73 -8.98
CA GLU A 234 0.20 13.81 -7.98
C GLU A 234 1.49 14.64 -8.03
N THR A 235 2.56 14.10 -8.64
CA THR A 235 3.87 14.76 -8.76
C THR A 235 4.02 15.56 -10.06
N GLY A 236 3.03 15.49 -10.96
CA GLY A 236 3.01 16.17 -12.24
C GLY A 236 3.66 15.38 -13.38
N HIS A 237 4.10 14.15 -13.16
CA HIS A 237 4.59 13.27 -14.22
C HIS A 237 3.41 12.73 -15.03
N THR A 238 3.57 12.72 -16.36
CA THR A 238 2.54 12.13 -17.22
C THR A 238 2.51 10.61 -17.02
N TYR A 239 1.32 10.02 -17.07
CA TYR A 239 1.21 8.56 -16.99
C TYR A 239 1.93 7.87 -18.16
N ASN A 240 1.98 8.51 -19.33
CA ASN A 240 2.72 7.97 -20.47
C ASN A 240 4.23 7.92 -20.21
N SER A 241 4.82 8.98 -19.63
CA SER A 241 6.24 8.97 -19.25
C SER A 241 6.54 7.93 -18.18
N LEU A 242 5.67 7.77 -17.18
CA LEU A 242 5.79 6.73 -16.15
C LEU A 242 5.71 5.32 -16.77
N ALA A 243 4.80 5.10 -17.72
CA ALA A 243 4.68 3.82 -18.40
C ALA A 243 5.94 3.48 -19.21
N CYS A 244 6.52 4.46 -19.92
CA CYS A 244 7.79 4.29 -20.62
C CYS A 244 8.94 3.96 -19.66
N GLU A 245 8.98 4.61 -18.49
CA GLU A 245 9.99 4.34 -17.45
C GLU A 245 9.90 2.91 -16.93
N HIS A 246 8.70 2.47 -16.53
CA HIS A 246 8.47 1.11 -16.06
C HIS A 246 8.82 0.06 -17.12
N LEU A 247 8.41 0.29 -18.38
CA LEU A 247 8.70 -0.62 -19.48
C LEU A 247 10.19 -0.71 -19.80
N TRP A 248 10.90 0.42 -19.83
CA TRP A 248 12.35 0.40 -20.01
C TRP A 248 13.03 -0.41 -18.91
N ARG A 249 12.65 -0.20 -17.63
CA ARG A 249 13.24 -0.91 -16.50
C ARG A 249 12.98 -2.42 -16.59
N ILE A 250 11.72 -2.82 -16.80
CA ILE A 250 11.35 -4.24 -16.81
C ILE A 250 11.96 -4.99 -18.00
N TYR A 251 12.03 -4.36 -19.18
CA TYR A 251 12.67 -4.97 -20.34
C TYR A 251 14.18 -5.12 -20.15
N THR A 252 14.84 -4.16 -19.51
CA THR A 252 16.27 -4.28 -19.19
C THR A 252 16.50 -5.48 -18.25
N LEU A 253 15.70 -5.60 -17.19
CA LEU A 253 15.77 -6.73 -16.26
C LEU A 253 15.49 -8.08 -16.93
N LEU A 254 14.51 -8.14 -17.84
CA LEU A 254 14.21 -9.35 -18.61
C LEU A 254 15.36 -9.72 -19.56
N ALA A 255 15.94 -8.74 -20.24
CA ALA A 255 17.08 -8.96 -21.13
C ALA A 255 18.30 -9.48 -20.36
N ASP A 256 18.60 -8.92 -19.18
CA ASP A 256 19.71 -9.39 -18.34
C ASP A 256 19.53 -10.88 -17.96
N LYS A 257 18.31 -11.27 -17.56
CA LYS A 257 17.98 -12.68 -17.29
C LYS A 257 18.12 -13.58 -18.51
N MET A 258 17.69 -13.10 -19.68
CA MET A 258 17.86 -13.82 -20.94
C MET A 258 19.35 -14.01 -21.28
N LEU A 259 20.19 -13.00 -21.01
CA LEU A 259 21.64 -13.11 -21.19
C LEU A 259 22.28 -14.13 -20.25
N GLU A 260 21.86 -14.16 -18.97
CA GLU A 260 22.29 -15.20 -18.01
C GLU A 260 21.95 -16.61 -18.52
N ASN A 261 20.79 -16.76 -19.16
CA ASN A 261 20.33 -18.02 -19.76
C ASN A 261 20.91 -18.31 -21.16
N LYS A 262 21.77 -17.45 -21.70
CA LYS A 262 22.35 -17.52 -23.06
C LYS A 262 21.32 -17.40 -24.20
N GLU A 263 20.16 -16.81 -23.91
CA GLU A 263 19.10 -16.50 -24.88
C GLU A 263 19.40 -15.18 -25.62
N HIS A 264 20.56 -15.10 -26.28
CA HIS A 264 21.10 -13.85 -26.81
C HIS A 264 20.18 -13.15 -27.83
N GLN A 265 19.51 -13.92 -28.70
CA GLN A 265 18.61 -13.33 -29.71
C GLN A 265 17.37 -12.69 -29.08
N GLN A 266 16.79 -13.32 -28.07
CA GLN A 266 15.66 -12.80 -27.30
C GLN A 266 16.10 -11.57 -26.50
N ALA A 267 17.25 -11.62 -25.84
CA ALA A 267 17.79 -10.49 -25.10
C ALA A 267 17.97 -9.25 -25.99
N ILE A 268 18.54 -9.40 -27.19
CA ILE A 268 18.70 -8.28 -28.15
C ILE A 268 17.35 -7.69 -28.52
N LYS A 269 16.35 -8.53 -28.84
CA LYS A 269 14.99 -8.05 -29.17
C LYS A 269 14.37 -7.28 -28.00
N THR A 270 14.54 -7.76 -26.78
CA THR A 270 14.02 -7.12 -25.57
C THR A 270 14.74 -5.80 -25.27
N LEU A 271 16.06 -5.71 -25.49
CA LEU A 271 16.81 -4.46 -25.36
C LEU A 271 16.40 -3.41 -26.40
N ILE A 272 16.07 -3.83 -27.62
CA ILE A 272 15.51 -2.91 -28.63
C ILE A 272 14.19 -2.31 -28.13
N LYS A 273 13.29 -3.12 -27.56
CA LYS A 273 12.05 -2.60 -26.94
C LYS A 273 12.36 -1.60 -25.82
N ALA A 274 13.32 -1.90 -24.93
CA ALA A 274 13.73 -0.98 -23.88
C ALA A 274 14.22 0.37 -24.43
N PHE A 275 15.04 0.33 -25.49
CA PHE A 275 15.56 1.52 -26.17
C PHE A 275 14.48 2.34 -26.89
N GLU A 276 13.45 1.68 -27.42
CA GLU A 276 12.29 2.42 -27.97
C GLU A 276 11.53 3.18 -26.90
N MET A 277 11.41 2.62 -25.68
CA MET A 277 10.72 3.30 -24.58
C MET A 277 11.47 4.52 -24.07
N THR A 278 12.82 4.50 -24.05
CA THR A 278 13.60 5.69 -23.66
C THR A 278 13.41 6.84 -24.64
N LYS A 279 13.34 6.54 -25.95
CA LYS A 279 13.04 7.55 -26.99
C LYS A 279 11.65 8.16 -26.81
N LYS A 280 10.64 7.32 -26.53
CA LYS A 280 9.25 7.76 -26.33
C LYS A 280 9.06 8.55 -25.04
N GLY A 281 9.74 8.17 -23.96
CA GLY A 281 9.72 8.86 -22.68
C GLY A 281 10.46 10.21 -22.66
N GLY A 282 11.03 10.65 -23.78
CA GLY A 282 11.75 11.93 -23.87
C GLY A 282 13.10 11.93 -23.15
N TRP A 283 13.61 10.77 -22.75
CA TRP A 283 14.92 10.67 -22.12
C TRP A 283 16.00 10.83 -23.18
N LYS A 284 16.70 11.97 -23.14
CA LYS A 284 18.01 12.08 -23.77
C LYS A 284 18.92 11.13 -22.98
N ILE A 285 19.24 9.98 -23.58
CA ILE A 285 20.28 9.10 -23.05
C ILE A 285 21.57 9.91 -23.12
N THR A 286 21.95 10.58 -22.01
CA THR A 286 23.35 10.85 -21.75
C THR A 286 23.96 9.47 -21.54
N LEU A 287 24.42 8.87 -22.63
CA LEU A 287 25.38 7.78 -22.57
C LEU A 287 26.58 8.38 -21.83
N SER A 288 26.63 8.20 -20.52
CA SER A 288 27.87 8.37 -19.78
C SER A 288 28.86 7.46 -20.49
N HIS A 289 29.91 8.10 -21.01
CA HIS A 289 31.06 7.50 -21.67
C HIS A 289 31.74 6.47 -20.75
N SER A 290 31.15 5.28 -20.64
CA SER A 290 31.72 4.14 -19.92
C SER A 290 31.86 2.91 -20.81
N PHE A 291 31.69 3.09 -22.13
CA PHE A 291 31.91 2.07 -23.15
C PHE A 291 32.88 2.60 -24.21
N LEU A 292 34.15 2.74 -23.81
CA LEU A 292 35.33 2.64 -24.67
C LEU A 292 36.47 2.09 -23.80
#